data_AF-A0A934I3R1-F1
#
_entry.id   AF-A0A934I3R1-F1
#
_cell.length_a   1.000
_cell.length_b   1.000
_cell.length_c   1.000
_cell.angle_alpha   90.00
_cell.angle_beta   90.00
_cell.angle_gamma   90.00
#
_symmetry.space_group_name_H-M   'P 1'
#
loop_
_entity.id
_entity.type
_entity.pdbx_description
1 polymer ?
#
loop_
_entity_poly.entity_id
_entity_poly.type
_entity_poly.pdbx_seq_one_letter_code
_entity_poly.pdbx_strand_id
1 'polypeptide(L)'
;MSDGHGNHIEIDTQLLAELRECARRHDAETDALIEHVLREYVRLERIAELRFRSGDGDRDFTSWREQLDFLHRRARGIGDDDPSVSSGRG
;
A
#
# COMPACT_ATOMS: atom_id res chain seq x y z
N MET A 1 -3.78 -20.10 -28.63
CA MET A 1 -4.75 -20.62 -27.65
C MET A 1 -4.54 -19.77 -26.41
N SER A 2 -5.44 -18.82 -26.15
CA SER A 2 -5.37 -17.95 -24.99
C SER A 2 -6.54 -18.35 -24.10
N ASP A 3 -6.23 -19.03 -23.01
CA ASP A 3 -7.23 -19.40 -22.00
C ASP A 3 -7.59 -18.14 -21.22
N GLY A 4 -8.47 -17.33 -21.82
CA GLY A 4 -9.07 -16.15 -21.21
C GLY A 4 -10.10 -16.56 -20.17
N HIS A 5 -9.67 -17.20 -19.09
CA HIS A 5 -10.49 -17.30 -17.88
C HIS A 5 -10.42 -15.95 -17.19
N GLY A 6 -11.22 -14.99 -17.69
CA GLY A 6 -11.48 -13.75 -16.98
C GLY A 6 -12.05 -14.11 -15.62
N ASN A 7 -11.23 -14.00 -14.58
CA ASN A 7 -11.65 -14.30 -13.22
C ASN A 7 -12.62 -13.20 -12.80
N HIS A 8 -13.91 -13.53 -12.69
CA HIS A 8 -14.94 -12.56 -12.34
C HIS A 8 -14.85 -12.27 -10.84
N ILE A 9 -14.47 -11.04 -10.48
CA ILE A 9 -14.48 -10.57 -9.10
C ILE A 9 -15.81 -9.86 -8.88
N GLU A 10 -16.63 -10.39 -7.98
CA GLU A 10 -17.84 -9.71 -7.54
C GLU A 10 -17.46 -8.56 -6.59
N ILE A 11 -17.71 -7.34 -7.03
CA ILE A 11 -17.52 -6.12 -6.25
C ILE A 11 -18.91 -5.61 -5.87
N ASP A 12 -19.11 -5.36 -4.58
CA ASP A 12 -20.34 -4.75 -4.09
C ASP A 12 -20.65 -3.41 -4.81
N THR A 13 -21.94 -3.10 -4.97
CA THR A 13 -22.40 -1.92 -5.71
C THR A 13 -21.90 -0.62 -5.09
N GLN A 14 -21.83 -0.52 -3.75
CA GLN A 14 -21.35 0.67 -3.07
C GLN A 14 -19.85 0.87 -3.34
N LEU A 15 -19.04 -0.16 -3.12
CA LEU A 15 -17.60 -0.10 -3.40
C LEU A 15 -17.32 0.21 -4.87
N LEU A 16 -18.07 -0.36 -5.81
CA LEU A 16 -17.93 -0.06 -7.24
C LEU A 16 -18.22 1.41 -7.55
N ALA A 17 -19.21 2.02 -6.90
CA ALA A 17 -19.52 3.44 -7.07
C ALA A 17 -18.36 4.32 -6.54
N GLU A 18 -17.79 3.98 -5.39
CA GLU A 18 -16.64 4.69 -4.81
C GLU A 18 -15.38 4.56 -5.69
N LEU A 19 -15.13 3.37 -6.25
CA LEU A 19 -14.04 3.13 -7.18
C LEU A 19 -14.19 3.94 -8.47
N ARG A 20 -15.39 3.99 -9.04
CA ARG A 20 -15.69 4.83 -10.23
C ARG A 20 -15.49 6.30 -9.93
N GLU A 21 -15.95 6.78 -8.78
CA GLU A 21 -15.71 8.17 -8.36
C GLU A 21 -14.23 8.48 -8.26
N CYS A 22 -13.47 7.58 -7.62
CA CYS A 22 -12.03 7.72 -7.49
C CYS A 22 -11.35 7.77 -8.86
N ALA A 23 -11.69 6.83 -9.75
CA ALA A 23 -11.12 6.76 -11.10
C ALA A 23 -11.36 8.06 -11.88
N ARG A 24 -12.58 8.61 -11.83
CA ARG A 24 -12.91 9.91 -12.45
C ARG A 24 -12.10 11.07 -11.87
N ARG A 25 -11.92 11.14 -10.54
CA ARG A 25 -11.11 12.20 -9.91
C ARG A 25 -9.64 12.17 -10.34
N HIS A 26 -9.15 11.02 -10.78
CA HIS A 26 -7.76 10.80 -11.17
C HIS A 26 -7.58 10.60 -12.68
N ASP A 27 -8.60 10.90 -13.49
CA ASP A 27 -8.59 10.72 -14.95
C ASP A 27 -8.12 9.33 -15.39
N ALA A 28 -8.64 8.30 -14.71
CA ALA A 28 -8.30 6.91 -14.92
C ALA A 28 -9.54 6.06 -15.23
N GLU A 29 -9.32 4.95 -15.94
CA GLU A 29 -10.33 3.91 -16.09
C GLU A 29 -10.49 3.12 -14.79
N THR A 30 -11.72 2.70 -14.47
CA THR A 30 -12.00 2.00 -13.20
C THR A 30 -11.22 0.68 -13.10
N ASP A 31 -11.15 -0.08 -14.18
CA ASP A 31 -10.42 -1.34 -14.22
C ASP A 31 -8.90 -1.11 -14.06
N ALA A 32 -8.36 -0.05 -14.67
CA ALA A 32 -6.95 0.31 -14.53
C ALA A 32 -6.61 0.74 -13.10
N LEU A 33 -7.51 1.47 -12.43
CA LEU A 33 -7.38 1.81 -11.02
C LEU A 33 -7.39 0.57 -10.13
N ILE A 34 -8.34 -0.35 -10.35
CA ILE A 34 -8.43 -1.62 -9.60
C ILE A 34 -7.14 -2.42 -9.77
N GLU A 35 -6.67 -2.58 -11.01
CA GLU A 35 -5.43 -3.29 -11.30
C GLU A 35 -4.24 -2.65 -10.58
N HIS A 36 -4.14 -1.31 -10.64
CA HIS A 36 -3.07 -0.58 -9.97
C HIS A 36 -3.08 -0.81 -8.45
N VAL A 37 -4.24 -0.70 -7.81
CA VAL A 37 -4.39 -0.93 -6.37
C VAL A 37 -4.01 -2.37 -5.99
N LEU A 38 -4.48 -3.36 -6.76
CA LEU A 38 -4.14 -4.77 -6.52
C LEU A 38 -2.64 -5.04 -6.69
N ARG A 39 -2.00 -4.47 -7.70
CA ARG A 39 -0.55 -4.59 -7.91
C ARG A 39 0.23 -4.02 -6.74
N GLU A 40 -0.17 -2.85 -6.24
CA GLU A 40 0.51 -2.22 -5.11
C GLU A 40 0.27 -3.01 -3.83
N TYR A 41 -0.93 -3.55 -3.60
CA TYR A 41 -1.21 -4.45 -2.49
C TYR A 41 -0.29 -5.68 -2.49
N VAL A 42 -0.20 -6.40 -3.62
CA VAL A 42 0.68 -7.57 -3.76
C VAL A 42 2.16 -7.22 -3.55
N ARG A 43 2.59 -6.05 -4.05
CA ARG A 43 3.97 -5.58 -3.86
C ARG A 43 4.28 -5.38 -2.37
N LEU A 44 3.36 -4.78 -1.63
CA LEU A 44 3.52 -4.48 -0.21
C LEU A 44 3.51 -5.75 0.65
N GLU A 45 2.60 -6.70 0.38
CA GLU A 45 2.61 -8.03 1.00
C GLU A 45 3.98 -8.70 0.83
N ARG A 46 4.54 -8.67 -0.38
CA ARG A 46 5.85 -9.26 -0.65
C ARG A 46 7.00 -8.57 0.10
N ILE A 47 6.94 -7.26 0.26
CA ILE A 47 7.93 -6.51 1.06
C ILE A 47 7.80 -6.90 2.54
N ALA A 48 6.58 -7.00 3.06
CA ALA A 48 6.34 -7.45 4.43
C ALA A 48 6.90 -8.86 4.66
N GLU A 49 6.59 -9.81 3.79
CA GLU A 49 7.13 -11.18 3.85
C GLU A 49 8.67 -11.23 3.83
N LEU A 50 9.31 -10.38 3.02
CA LEU A 50 10.77 -10.31 2.97
C LEU A 50 11.34 -9.75 4.27
N ARG A 51 10.70 -8.75 4.88
CA ARG A 51 11.10 -8.20 6.18
C ARG A 51 11.01 -9.24 7.29
N PHE A 52 9.89 -9.96 7.37
CA PHE A 52 9.71 -11.05 8.35
C PHE A 52 10.79 -12.13 8.20
N ARG A 53 11.14 -12.50 6.96
CA ARG A 53 12.20 -13.50 6.69
C ARG A 53 13.62 -13.00 6.98
N SER A 54 13.85 -11.69 6.90
CA SER A 54 15.19 -11.10 7.07
C SER A 54 15.61 -10.93 8.53
N GLY A 55 14.72 -11.23 9.49
CA GLY A 55 15.00 -11.08 10.92
C GLY A 55 15.06 -9.62 11.41
N ASP A 56 14.73 -8.66 10.54
CA ASP A 56 14.72 -7.22 10.82
C ASP A 56 13.37 -6.81 11.47
N GLY A 57 13.05 -7.53 12.55
CA GLY A 57 11.71 -7.66 13.17
C GLY A 57 11.28 -6.50 14.08
N ASP A 58 11.87 -5.31 13.98
CA ASP A 58 11.57 -4.22 14.92
C ASP A 58 10.38 -3.33 14.49
N ARG A 59 9.74 -3.62 13.34
CA ARG A 59 8.51 -2.92 12.93
C ARG A 59 7.48 -3.90 12.40
N ASP A 60 6.77 -4.53 13.34
CA ASP A 60 5.51 -5.23 13.11
C ASP A 60 4.46 -4.22 12.67
N PHE A 61 4.20 -4.13 11.37
CA PHE A 61 2.99 -3.46 10.90
C PHE A 61 1.82 -4.40 11.15
N THR A 62 0.94 -4.04 12.08
CA THR A 62 -0.17 -4.90 12.51
C THR A 62 -1.40 -4.78 11.61
N SER A 63 -1.41 -3.83 10.67
CA SER A 63 -2.48 -3.70 9.67
C SER A 63 -2.03 -3.02 8.36
N TRP A 64 -2.77 -3.30 7.28
CA TRP A 64 -2.66 -2.61 5.98
C TRP A 64 -2.70 -1.09 6.11
N ARG A 65 -3.56 -0.56 6.99
CA ARG A 65 -3.66 0.87 7.27
C ARG A 65 -2.36 1.44 7.83
N GLU A 66 -1.70 0.73 8.75
CA GLU A 66 -0.41 1.16 9.30
C GLU A 66 0.70 1.13 8.25
N GLN A 67 0.67 0.18 7.32
CA GLN A 67 1.60 0.13 6.18
C GLN A 67 1.40 1.30 5.23
N LEU A 68 0.14 1.60 4.86
CA LEU A 68 -0.18 2.77 4.03
C LEU A 68 0.22 4.07 4.74
N ASP A 69 -0.11 4.23 6.01
CA ASP A 69 0.26 5.41 6.80
C ASP A 69 1.78 5.58 6.90
N PHE A 70 2.54 4.48 7.00
CA PHE A 70 3.99 4.52 6.96
C PHE A 70 4.51 4.98 5.59
N LEU A 71 3.98 4.44 4.49
CA LEU A 71 4.38 4.82 3.13
C LEU A 71 4.01 6.27 2.82
N HIS A 72 2.82 6.72 3.23
CA HIS A 72 2.38 8.10 3.07
C HIS A 72 3.24 9.07 3.91
N ARG A 73 3.61 8.71 5.15
CA ARG A 73 4.55 9.52 5.95
C ARG A 73 5.92 9.61 5.31
N ARG A 74 6.46 8.47 4.84
CA ARG A 74 7.74 8.41 4.12
C ARG A 74 7.73 9.21 2.82
N ALA A 75 6.67 9.11 2.01
CA ALA A 75 6.52 9.84 0.75
C ALA A 75 6.37 11.36 0.96
N ARG A 76 5.83 11.79 2.11
CA ARG A 76 5.74 13.21 2.51
C ARG A 76 7.03 13.76 3.12
N GLY A 77 8.10 12.96 3.20
CA GLY A 77 9.35 13.38 3.83
C GLY A 77 9.24 13.61 5.33
N ILE A 78 8.16 13.12 5.97
CA ILE A 78 8.05 13.06 7.43
C ILE A 78 8.83 11.81 7.84
N GLY A 79 10.17 11.90 7.78
CA GLY A 79 11.05 10.92 8.37
C GLY A 79 10.98 11.03 9.88
N ASP A 80 10.96 9.90 10.58
CA ASP A 80 11.29 9.79 12.01
C ASP A 80 12.79 10.09 12.25
N ASP A 81 13.35 11.08 11.55
CA ASP A 81 14.69 11.60 11.76
C ASP A 81 14.58 12.80 12.72
N ASP A 82 14.30 12.51 13.99
CA ASP A 82 14.74 13.39 15.07
C ASP A 82 15.92 12.74 15.81
N PRO A 83 17.17 12.97 15.36
CA PRO A 83 18.36 12.60 16.12
C PRO A 83 18.68 13.57 17.27
N SER A 84 17.69 14.25 17.87
CA SER A 84 17.92 15.15 19.01
C SER A 84 17.90 14.46 20.38
N VAL A 85 18.46 13.25 20.51
CA VAL A 85 18.88 12.73 21.83
C VAL A 85 20.16 11.91 21.71
N SER A 86 21.30 12.56 21.44
CA SER A 86 22.60 12.22 22.03
C SER A 86 23.70 13.15 21.51
N SER A 87 23.99 14.21 22.26
CA SER A 87 25.35 14.73 22.47
C SER A 87 25.33 15.85 23.49
N GLY A 88 25.20 15.47 24.77
CA GLY A 88 25.59 16.31 25.90
C GLY A 88 26.81 15.70 26.56
N ARG A 89 27.99 15.90 25.98
CA ARG A 89 29.26 15.83 26.72
C ARG A 89 29.34 17.06 27.61
N GLY A 90 29.51 16.83 28.91
CA GLY A 90 29.90 17.81 29.93
C GLY A 90 30.46 17.04 31.11
#